data_AF-A0A0F7CGL8-F1
#
_entry.id   AF-A0A0F7CGL8-F1
#
_cell.length_a   1.000
_cell.length_b   1.000
_cell.length_c   1.000
_cell.angle_alpha   90.00
_cell.angle_beta   90.00
_cell.angle_gamma   90.00
#
_symmetry.space_group_name_H-M   'P 1'
#
loop_
_entity.id
_entity.type
_entity.pdbx_description
1 polymer ?
#
loop_
_entity_poly.entity_id
_entity_poly.type
_entity_poly.pdbx_seq_one_letter_code
_entity_poly.pdbx_strand_id
1 'polypeptide(L)' 'MNRDILLNKTENIRICIIFNLQRCCEACIELAMHSVSELKLGVSQSSRDAFEMLYNKGIIDEKLKEYMSR' A
#
# COMPACT_ATOMS: atom_id res chain seq x y z
N MET A 1 -25.57 -31.39 8.55
CA MET A 1 -24.59 -30.46 7.94
C MET A 1 -24.55 -29.22 8.83
N ASN A 2 -23.50 -29.06 9.64
CA ASN A 2 -23.43 -28.06 10.72
C ASN A 2 -23.47 -26.63 10.17
N ARG A 3 -24.30 -25.76 10.78
CA ARG A 3 -24.37 -24.33 10.44
C ARG A 3 -23.02 -23.63 10.54
N ASP A 4 -22.11 -24.15 11.36
CA ASP A 4 -20.77 -23.61 11.59
C ASP A 4 -19.87 -23.59 10.34
N ILE A 5 -20.11 -24.49 9.37
CA ILE A 5 -19.31 -24.56 8.13
C ILE A 5 -19.72 -23.46 7.14
N LEU A 6 -20.99 -23.03 7.15
CA LEU A 6 -21.51 -21.97 6.28
C LEU A 6 -21.26 -20.57 6.87
N LEU A 7 -21.34 -20.40 8.19
CA LEU A 7 -21.01 -19.15 8.87
C LEU A 7 -19.52 -18.78 8.72
N ASN A 8 -18.62 -19.77 8.64
CA ASN A 8 -17.20 -19.53 8.43
C ASN A 8 -16.84 -19.01 7.03
N LYS A 9 -17.68 -19.27 6.00
CA LYS A 9 -17.32 -18.98 4.61
C LYS A 9 -17.30 -17.49 4.31
N THR A 10 -18.27 -16.74 4.84
CA THR A 10 -18.37 -15.28 4.63
C THR A 10 -17.34 -14.51 5.45
N GLU A 11 -17.06 -14.94 6.68
CA GLU A 11 -16.02 -14.34 7.54
C GLU A 11 -14.62 -14.56 6.96
N ASN A 12 -14.32 -15.76 6.43
CA ASN A 12 -13.06 -16.03 5.74
C ASN A 12 -12.88 -15.14 4.48
N ILE A 13 -13.94 -14.89 3.72
CA ILE A 13 -13.88 -13.99 2.56
C ILE A 13 -13.54 -12.55 2.99
N ARG A 14 -14.14 -12.06 4.08
CA ARG A 14 -13.83 -10.73 4.64
C ARG A 14 -12.36 -10.62 5.06
N ILE A 15 -11.85 -11.65 5.74
CA ILE A 15 -10.45 -11.73 6.14
C ILE A 15 -9.53 -11.71 4.91
N CYS A 16 -9.84 -12.47 3.86
CA CYS A 16 -9.07 -12.43 2.61
C CYS A 16 -9.07 -11.05 1.95
N ILE A 17 -10.20 -10.34 1.95
CA ILE A 17 -10.29 -8.97 1.40
C ILE A 17 -9.38 -8.02 2.18
N ILE A 18 -9.43 -8.07 3.52
CA ILE A 18 -8.58 -7.23 4.39
C ILE A 18 -7.10 -7.53 4.13
N PHE A 19 -6.70 -8.80 4.09
CA PHE A 19 -5.31 -9.17 3.82
C PHE A 19 -4.83 -8.76 2.44
N ASN A 20 -5.66 -8.93 1.41
CA ASN A 20 -5.29 -8.49 0.06
C ASN A 20 -5.12 -6.98 0.00
N LEU A 21 -5.98 -6.21 0.68
CA LEU A 21 -5.83 -4.76 0.75
C LEU A 21 -4.53 -4.36 1.45
N GLN A 22 -4.20 -5.00 2.58
CA GLN A 22 -2.93 -4.75 3.28
C GLN A 22 -1.73 -5.05 2.38
N ARG A 23 -1.73 -6.19 1.69
CA ARG A 23 -0.65 -6.55 0.76
C ARG A 23 -0.54 -5.58 -0.42
N CYS A 24 -1.66 -5.07 -0.93
CA CYS A 24 -1.64 -4.01 -1.94
C CYS A 24 -0.99 -2.74 -1.38
N CYS A 25 -1.33 -2.31 -0.16
CA CYS A 25 -0.72 -1.14 0.47
C CYS A 25 0.79 -1.33 0.68
N GLU A 26 1.22 -2.49 1.17
CA GLU A 26 2.64 -2.85 1.34
C GLU A 26 3.38 -2.83 0.00
N ALA A 27 2.82 -3.46 -1.04
CA ALA A 27 3.40 -3.45 -2.37
C ALA A 27 3.50 -2.03 -2.95
N CYS A 28 2.51 -1.16 -2.73
CA CYS A 28 2.58 0.23 -3.15
C CYS A 28 3.70 1.01 -2.44
N ILE A 29 3.92 0.75 -1.15
CA ILE A 29 5.02 1.36 -0.38
C ILE A 29 6.37 0.89 -0.91
N GLU A 30 6.53 -0.42 -1.13
CA GLU A 30 7.76 -1.02 -1.67
C GLU A 30 8.07 -0.45 -3.06
N LEU A 31 7.05 -0.33 -3.92
CA LEU A 31 7.20 0.28 -5.24
C LEU A 31 7.62 1.75 -5.14
N ALA A 32 7.09 2.52 -4.19
CA ALA A 32 7.48 3.91 -4.01
C ALA A 32 8.96 4.02 -3.57
N MET A 33 9.37 3.21 -2.59
CA MET A 33 10.77 3.18 -2.11
C MET A 33 11.72 2.72 -3.22
N HIS A 34 11.37 1.66 -3.94
CA HIS A 34 12.15 1.18 -5.07
C HIS A 34 12.25 2.24 -6.17
N SER A 35 11.15 2.91 -6.52
CA SER A 35 11.13 3.99 -7.52
C SER A 35 12.05 5.15 -7.12
N VAL A 36 12.07 5.54 -5.84
CA VAL A 36 13.00 6.57 -5.32
C VAL A 36 14.46 6.16 -5.54
N SER A 37 14.78 4.88 -5.30
CA SER A 37 16.13 4.33 -5.52
C SER A 37 16.49 4.30 -7.01
N GLU A 38 15.65 3.72 -7.86
CA GLU A 38 15.89 3.58 -9.30
C GLU A 38 16.03 4.93 -10.00
N LEU A 39 15.20 5.90 -9.61
CA LEU A 39 15.23 7.27 -10.16
C LEU A 39 16.28 8.15 -9.49
N LYS A 40 17.07 7.61 -8.55
CA LYS A 40 18.16 8.30 -7.83
C LYS A 40 17.70 9.61 -7.18
N LEU A 41 16.50 9.60 -6.58
CA LEU A 41 15.92 10.79 -5.96
C LEU A 41 16.49 11.09 -4.57
N GLY A 42 17.23 10.14 -4.00
CA GLY A 42 17.82 10.19 -2.66
C GLY A 42 17.58 8.88 -1.91
N VAL A 43 17.61 8.93 -0.58
CA VAL A 43 17.32 7.77 0.28
C VAL A 43 16.15 8.09 1.20
N SER A 44 14.98 7.52 0.92
CA SER A 44 13.79 7.66 1.77
C SER A 44 13.97 6.88 3.08
N GLN A 45 13.70 7.50 4.23
CA GLN A 45 13.77 6.85 5.55
C GLN A 45 12.44 6.27 6.00
N SER A 46 11.34 6.65 5.35
CA SER A 46 9.99 6.18 5.62
C SER A 46 9.16 6.13 4.34
N SER A 47 7.99 5.48 4.38
CA SER A 47 7.02 5.49 3.27
C SER A 47 6.59 6.91 2.94
N ARG A 48 6.28 7.72 3.96
CA ARG A 48 5.93 9.14 3.83
C ARG A 48 7.00 9.91 3.07
N ASP A 49 8.27 9.73 3.42
CA ASP A 49 9.36 10.41 2.72
C ASP A 49 9.44 9.97 1.26
N ALA A 50 9.25 8.68 0.97
CA ALA A 50 9.27 8.18 -0.40
C ALA A 50 8.17 8.81 -1.27
N PHE A 51 6.92 8.84 -0.79
CA PHE A 51 5.81 9.47 -1.51
C PHE A 51 5.97 10.99 -1.63
N GLU A 52 6.53 11.65 -0.62
CA GLU A 52 6.86 13.08 -0.67
C GLU A 52 7.93 13.37 -1.75
N MET A 53 8.97 12.54 -1.84
CA MET A 53 10.01 12.67 -2.86
C MET A 53 9.45 12.46 -4.27
N LEU A 54 8.56 11.49 -4.46
CA LEU A 54 7.90 11.25 -5.75
C LEU A 54 6.98 12.42 -6.16
N TYR A 55 6.22 12.97 -5.21
CA TYR A 55 5.37 14.14 -5.44
C TYR A 55 6.19 15.38 -5.83
N ASN A 56 7.27 15.65 -5.10
CA ASN A 56 8.17 16.78 -5.38
C ASN A 56 8.85 16.71 -6.75
N LYS A 57 8.88 15.52 -7.38
CA LYS A 57 9.37 15.32 -8.75
C LYS A 57 8.25 15.24 -9.80
N GLY A 58 6.99 15.43 -9.40
CA GLY A 58 5.84 15.39 -10.28
C GLY A 58 5.51 14.00 -10.82
N ILE A 59 6.00 12.94 -10.18
CA ILE A 59 5.78 11.55 -10.62
C ILE A 59 4.39 11.06 -10.18
N ILE A 60 3.92 11.54 -9.04
CA ILE A 60 2.59 11.28 -8.50
C ILE A 60 1.88 12.60 -8.20
N ASP A 61 0.55 12.58 -8.16
CA ASP A 61 -0.24 13.73 -7.77
C ASP A 61 -0.32 13.92 -6.25
N GLU A 62 -0.79 15.10 -5.83
CA GLU A 62 -0.94 15.45 -4.41
C GLU A 62 -1.89 14.50 -3.68
N LYS A 63 -2.95 14.05 -4.37
CA LYS A 63 -3.98 13.19 -3.82
C LYS A 63 -3.42 11.82 -3.44
N LEU A 64 -2.63 11.23 -4.33
CA LEU A 64 -1.96 9.95 -4.09
C LEU A 64 -0.92 10.08 -2.97
N LYS A 65 -0.15 11.16 -2.95
CA LYS A 65 0.76 11.46 -1.84
C LYS A 65 -0.02 11.54 -0.52
N GLU A 66 -1.15 12.23 -0.47
CA GLU A 66 -1.94 12.37 0.75
C GLU A 66 -2.49 11.02 1.25
N TYR A 67 -2.92 10.13 0.34
CA TYR A 67 -3.47 8.83 0.74
C TYR A 67 -2.41 7.85 1.25
N MET A 68 -1.21 7.86 0.69
CA MET A 68 -0.17 6.88 1.00
C MET A 68 0.84 7.35 2.06
N SER A 69 0.88 8.65 2.35
CA SER A 69 1.75 9.24 3.38
C SER A 69 1.12 9.30 4.78
N ARG A 70 -0.10 8.78 4.95
CA ARG A 70 -0.79 8.70 6.25
C ARG A 70 -0.21 7.56 7.07
#